data_AF-A0AAE5LGK2-F1
#
_entry.id   AF-A0AAE5LGK2-F1
#
_cell.length_a   1.000
_cell.length_b   1.000
_cell.length_c   1.000
_cell.angle_alpha   90.00
_cell.angle_beta   90.00
_cell.angle_gamma   90.00
#
_symmetry.space_group_name_H-M   'P 1'
#
loop_
_entity.id
_entity.type
_entity.pdbx_description
1 polymer ?
#
loop_
_entity_poly.entity_id
_entity_poly.type
_entity_poly.pdbx_seq_one_letter_code
_entity_poly.pdbx_strand_id
1 'polypeptide(L)'
;MKLFASIATTALITGSIWGLVLAQPAVAEDASGAKSPATPVVDNKPNNYLRGVTQTIALQGVPNLWDKFYARIDEANPLPQKVDRIVVLYQAFNADFSEAEVTIGYPTTAGAIASDLTKLPDIADAKLLLKEGKHNEAELTEAWQKIDFAKKPYAVVETHYLNQHGLPEASQMSVYYKQ
;
A
#
# COMPACT_ATOMS: atom_id res chain seq x y z
N MET A 1 -21.52 -13.71 6.29
CA MET A 1 -20.29 -13.29 5.58
C MET A 1 -20.55 -11.93 4.94
N LYS A 2 -20.25 -10.83 5.64
CA LYS A 2 -20.43 -9.44 5.14
C LYS A 2 -19.11 -8.68 4.96
N LEU A 3 -17.99 -9.32 5.31
CA LEU A 3 -16.64 -8.74 5.24
C LEU A 3 -16.14 -8.60 3.79
N PHE A 4 -16.61 -9.47 2.89
CA PHE A 4 -16.01 -9.65 1.56
C PHE A 4 -16.52 -8.71 0.48
N ALA A 5 -17.76 -8.19 0.59
CA ALA A 5 -18.29 -7.21 -0.37
C ALA A 5 -17.58 -5.84 -0.29
N SER A 6 -16.78 -5.65 0.74
CA SER A 6 -16.19 -4.37 1.13
C SER A 6 -14.73 -4.19 0.75
N ILE A 7 -14.01 -5.29 0.59
CA ILE A 7 -12.58 -5.29 0.19
C ILE A 7 -12.44 -5.27 -1.34
N ALA A 8 -13.47 -5.77 -2.05
CA ALA A 8 -13.60 -5.68 -3.51
C ALA A 8 -13.53 -4.22 -4.02
N THR A 9 -14.06 -3.27 -3.25
CA THR A 9 -14.20 -1.88 -3.69
C THR A 9 -12.88 -1.09 -3.67
N THR A 10 -11.83 -1.55 -2.96
CA THR A 10 -10.52 -0.89 -3.00
C THR A 10 -9.81 -1.05 -4.34
N ALA A 11 -10.18 -2.04 -5.16
CA ALA A 11 -9.67 -2.17 -6.52
C ALA A 11 -10.29 -1.16 -7.50
N LEU A 12 -11.53 -0.69 -7.26
CA LEU A 12 -12.25 0.23 -8.14
C LEU A 12 -11.65 1.66 -8.18
N ILE A 13 -10.94 2.07 -7.13
CA ILE A 13 -10.35 3.42 -7.05
C ILE A 13 -9.08 3.54 -7.91
N THR A 14 -8.37 2.44 -8.19
CA THR A 14 -7.23 2.49 -9.14
C THR A 14 -7.67 2.49 -10.60
N GLY A 15 -8.88 2.01 -10.92
CA GLY A 15 -9.42 2.00 -12.28
C GLY A 15 -10.13 3.29 -12.70
N SER A 16 -10.75 4.00 -11.76
CA SER A 16 -11.67 5.10 -12.11
C SER A 16 -11.03 6.50 -12.10
N ILE A 17 -9.86 6.68 -11.46
CA ILE A 17 -9.18 8.00 -11.41
C ILE A 17 -8.19 8.21 -12.58
N TRP A 18 -7.82 7.16 -13.30
CA TRP A 18 -6.75 7.22 -14.33
C TRP A 18 -7.22 7.18 -15.79
N GLY A 19 -8.54 7.20 -16.04
CA GLY A 19 -9.12 7.07 -17.39
C GLY A 19 -8.99 8.29 -18.32
N LEU A 20 -8.32 9.38 -17.92
CA LEU A 20 -8.33 10.65 -18.69
C LEU A 20 -6.97 11.32 -18.96
N VAL A 21 -5.83 10.66 -18.70
CA VAL A 21 -4.52 11.20 -19.14
C VAL A 21 -4.06 10.46 -20.40
N LEU A 22 -4.76 10.67 -21.51
CA LEU A 22 -4.32 10.30 -22.85
C LEU A 22 -4.32 11.54 -23.74
N ALA A 23 -3.34 12.42 -23.55
CA ALA A 23 -2.78 13.28 -24.58
C ALA A 23 -1.77 14.25 -23.96
N GLN A 24 -0.51 13.85 -23.88
CA GLN A 24 0.57 14.82 -24.00
C GLN A 24 1.41 14.46 -25.23
N PRO A 25 1.72 15.44 -26.10
CA PRO A 25 2.52 15.21 -27.29
C PRO A 25 3.96 14.92 -26.90
N ALA A 26 4.51 13.83 -27.43
CA ALA A 26 5.92 13.48 -27.28
C ALA A 26 6.79 14.58 -27.91
N VAL A 27 7.61 15.25 -27.10
CA VAL A 27 8.74 16.03 -27.60
C VAL A 27 9.87 15.05 -27.87
N ALA A 28 10.33 15.06 -29.12
CA ALA A 28 11.33 14.15 -29.68
C ALA A 28 12.62 14.08 -28.86
N GLU A 29 13.13 12.86 -28.70
CA GLU A 29 14.46 12.56 -28.19
C GLU A 29 15.53 13.04 -29.20
N ASP A 30 16.52 13.78 -28.70
CA ASP A 30 17.81 13.92 -29.36
C ASP A 30 18.94 13.55 -28.39
N ALA A 31 19.99 12.95 -28.94
CA ALA A 31 20.86 12.00 -28.28
C ALA A 31 22.10 12.61 -27.60
N SER A 32 22.73 11.75 -26.78
CA SER A 32 24.16 11.73 -26.38
C SER A 32 24.60 12.44 -25.10
N GLY A 33 25.17 11.66 -24.19
CA GLY A 33 26.04 12.15 -23.11
C GLY A 33 26.30 11.10 -22.01
N ALA A 34 27.39 10.35 -22.14
CA ALA A 34 27.79 9.30 -21.21
C ALA A 34 28.30 9.81 -19.85
N LYS A 35 28.19 8.91 -18.84
CA LYS A 35 29.06 8.69 -17.66
C LYS A 35 28.60 9.25 -16.30
N SER A 36 27.97 8.38 -15.49
CA SER A 36 28.57 7.81 -14.26
C SER A 36 27.59 6.80 -13.63
N PRO A 37 27.99 5.57 -13.26
CA PRO A 37 27.14 4.69 -12.46
C PRO A 37 27.20 5.19 -11.02
N ALA A 38 26.33 6.13 -10.67
CA ALA A 38 25.99 6.33 -9.28
C ALA A 38 25.21 5.07 -8.86
N THR A 39 25.91 4.11 -8.25
CA THR A 39 25.28 3.11 -7.40
C THR A 39 24.27 3.84 -6.53
N PRO A 40 22.96 3.52 -6.61
CA PRO A 40 22.04 4.03 -5.60
C PRO A 40 22.54 3.44 -4.30
N VAL A 41 23.05 4.31 -3.42
CA VAL A 41 23.16 4.03 -2.00
C VAL A 41 21.73 3.78 -1.55
N VAL A 42 21.32 2.52 -1.63
CA VAL A 42 20.15 1.99 -0.95
C VAL A 42 20.54 2.10 0.52
N ASP A 43 20.04 3.15 1.17
CA ASP A 43 20.07 3.27 2.62
C ASP A 43 19.39 2.02 3.18
N ASN A 44 20.17 1.02 3.57
CA ASN A 44 19.73 -0.28 4.11
C ASN A 44 19.15 -0.16 5.53
N LYS A 45 18.59 1.00 5.89
CA LYS A 45 17.75 1.10 7.08
C LYS A 45 16.41 0.46 6.72
N PRO A 46 15.98 -0.57 7.46
CA PRO A 46 14.72 -1.21 7.14
C PRO A 46 13.60 -0.17 7.30
N ASN A 47 12.85 0.05 6.23
CA ASN A 47 11.70 0.96 6.20
C ASN A 47 10.58 0.36 7.05
N ASN A 48 10.73 0.44 8.38
CA ASN A 48 9.89 -0.23 9.36
C ASN A 48 8.68 0.62 9.78
N TYR A 49 8.46 1.76 9.13
CA TYR A 49 7.38 2.68 9.44
C TYR A 49 6.64 3.08 8.18
N LEU A 50 5.34 3.35 8.32
CA LEU A 50 4.50 3.97 7.32
C LEU A 50 4.30 5.42 7.70
N ARG A 51 4.44 6.30 6.71
CA ARG A 51 3.92 7.67 6.77
C ARG A 51 2.67 7.74 5.91
N GLY A 52 1.57 8.20 6.50
CA GLY A 52 0.29 8.20 5.79
C GLY A 52 -0.89 8.64 6.64
N VAL A 53 -2.06 8.11 6.33
CA VAL A 53 -3.31 8.34 7.08
C VAL A 53 -3.70 7.08 7.83
N THR A 54 -4.07 7.24 9.09
CA THR A 54 -4.51 6.15 9.97
C THR A 54 -5.90 6.45 10.49
N GLN A 55 -6.79 5.45 10.43
CA GLN A 55 -8.14 5.57 10.97
C GLN A 55 -8.70 4.21 11.40
N THR A 56 -9.35 4.15 12.57
CA THR A 56 -10.22 3.03 12.93
C THR A 56 -11.52 3.11 12.14
N ILE A 57 -11.74 2.16 11.25
CA ILE A 57 -12.88 2.13 10.32
C ILE A 57 -13.39 0.71 10.11
N ALA A 58 -14.65 0.59 9.71
CA ALA A 58 -15.13 -0.64 9.09
C ALA A 58 -14.34 -0.92 7.80
N LEU A 59 -14.06 -2.19 7.50
CA LEU A 59 -13.32 -2.57 6.29
C LEU A 59 -13.99 -2.08 4.99
N GLN A 60 -15.31 -1.85 5.05
CA GLN A 60 -16.13 -1.24 3.99
C GLN A 60 -15.80 0.22 3.71
N GLY A 61 -15.23 0.92 4.69
CA GLY A 61 -14.86 2.32 4.60
C GLY A 61 -13.44 2.55 4.09
N VAL A 62 -12.65 1.50 3.83
CA VAL A 62 -11.27 1.62 3.34
C VAL A 62 -11.19 2.42 2.03
N PRO A 63 -12.13 2.29 1.06
CA PRO A 63 -12.16 3.17 -0.11
C PRO A 63 -12.13 4.67 0.25
N ASN A 64 -12.90 5.10 1.26
CA ASN A 64 -12.90 6.50 1.70
C ASN A 64 -11.58 6.92 2.38
N LEU A 65 -10.83 5.97 2.96
CA LEU A 65 -9.51 6.23 3.54
C LEU A 65 -8.47 6.45 2.44
N TRP A 66 -8.60 5.77 1.29
CA TRP A 66 -7.79 6.05 0.10
C TRP A 66 -7.99 7.46 -0.40
N ASP A 67 -9.24 7.94 -0.47
CA ASP A 67 -9.53 9.32 -0.87
C ASP A 67 -8.84 10.33 0.07
N LYS A 68 -8.86 10.07 1.39
CA LYS A 68 -8.14 10.89 2.38
C LYS A 68 -6.64 10.82 2.21
N PHE A 69 -6.09 9.66 1.88
CA PHE A 69 -4.67 9.50 1.60
C PHE A 69 -4.29 10.36 0.39
N TYR A 70 -4.99 10.22 -0.74
CA TYR A 70 -4.72 10.99 -1.95
C TYR A 70 -4.90 12.49 -1.76
N ALA A 71 -5.91 12.93 -0.99
CA ALA A 71 -6.07 14.33 -0.62
C ALA A 71 -4.90 14.88 0.21
N ARG A 72 -4.17 14.02 0.94
CA ARG A 72 -2.97 14.40 1.69
C ARG A 72 -1.73 14.47 0.81
N ILE A 73 -1.68 13.67 -0.26
CA ILE A 73 -0.59 13.65 -1.25
C ILE A 73 -1.01 14.37 -2.53
N ASP A 74 -1.29 15.66 -2.40
CA ASP A 74 -1.70 16.54 -3.50
C ASP A 74 -0.51 17.27 -4.15
N GLU A 75 -0.78 18.20 -5.07
CA GLU A 75 0.26 19.01 -5.70
C GLU A 75 1.08 19.84 -4.69
N ALA A 76 0.49 20.22 -3.55
CA ALA A 76 1.16 20.96 -2.50
C ALA A 76 2.06 20.07 -1.63
N ASN A 77 1.77 18.77 -1.54
CA ASN A 77 2.52 17.79 -0.76
C ASN A 77 2.70 16.47 -1.54
N PRO A 78 3.45 16.46 -2.66
CA PRO A 78 3.57 15.28 -3.50
C PRO A 78 4.25 14.13 -2.75
N LEU A 79 4.00 12.91 -3.21
CA LEU A 79 4.80 11.76 -2.79
C LEU A 79 6.30 12.05 -3.03
N PRO A 80 7.19 11.67 -2.10
CA PRO A 80 8.62 11.74 -2.36
C PRO A 80 8.99 10.98 -3.64
N GLN A 81 9.89 11.53 -4.45
CA GLN A 81 10.28 10.96 -5.77
C GLN A 81 10.82 9.52 -5.73
N LYS A 82 11.07 8.95 -4.54
CA LYS A 82 11.63 7.60 -4.34
C LYS A 82 10.63 6.61 -3.73
N VAL A 83 9.34 6.94 -3.69
CA VAL A 83 8.31 6.00 -3.23
C VAL A 83 8.09 4.93 -4.30
N ASP A 84 8.48 3.69 -3.99
CA ASP A 84 8.34 2.52 -4.85
C ASP A 84 7.06 1.72 -4.57
N ARG A 85 6.37 2.01 -3.46
CA ARG A 85 5.17 1.29 -3.03
C ARG A 85 4.29 2.10 -2.08
N ILE A 86 2.99 1.84 -2.13
CA ILE A 86 2.02 2.19 -1.09
C ILE A 86 1.64 0.93 -0.33
N VAL A 87 1.48 1.05 0.99
CA VAL A 87 1.14 -0.05 1.88
C VAL A 87 -0.17 0.26 2.58
N VAL A 88 -1.05 -0.74 2.61
CA VAL A 88 -2.24 -0.75 3.47
C VAL A 88 -2.00 -1.73 4.61
N LEU A 89 -1.93 -1.21 5.81
CA LEU A 89 -1.78 -1.97 7.05
C LEU A 89 -3.10 -2.00 7.80
N TYR A 90 -3.64 -3.19 7.98
CA TYR A 90 -4.81 -3.46 8.81
C TYR A 90 -4.34 -4.05 10.13
N GLN A 91 -4.71 -3.45 11.26
CA GLN A 91 -4.33 -3.90 12.59
C GLN A 91 -5.43 -3.61 13.61
N ALA A 92 -5.25 -4.05 14.85
CA ALA A 92 -6.19 -3.81 15.95
C ALA A 92 -7.65 -4.15 15.58
N PHE A 93 -7.85 -5.33 14.96
CA PHE A 93 -9.16 -5.81 14.56
C PHE A 93 -10.14 -5.90 15.73
N ASN A 94 -11.40 -5.55 15.48
CA ASN A 94 -12.49 -5.84 16.41
C ASN A 94 -12.82 -7.34 16.44
N ALA A 95 -13.68 -7.75 17.38
CA ALA A 95 -13.90 -9.17 17.69
C ALA A 95 -14.46 -10.01 16.52
N ASP A 96 -15.18 -9.38 15.59
CA ASP A 96 -15.78 -10.03 14.41
C ASP A 96 -15.02 -9.73 13.11
N PHE A 97 -13.87 -9.04 13.20
CA PHE A 97 -13.01 -8.64 12.09
C PHE A 97 -13.71 -7.75 11.04
N SER A 98 -14.78 -7.05 11.43
CA SER A 98 -15.48 -6.09 10.56
C SER A 98 -14.89 -4.69 10.58
N GLU A 99 -14.13 -4.37 11.62
CA GLU A 99 -13.44 -3.10 11.80
C GLU A 99 -11.97 -3.34 12.15
N ALA A 100 -11.13 -2.41 11.72
CA ALA A 100 -9.70 -2.40 12.01
C ALA A 100 -9.21 -0.96 12.11
N GLU A 101 -8.08 -0.76 12.79
CA GLU A 101 -7.24 0.38 12.55
C GLU A 101 -6.50 0.17 11.22
N VAL A 102 -6.82 1.00 10.23
CA VAL A 102 -6.24 0.92 8.89
C VAL A 102 -5.30 2.09 8.67
N THR A 103 -4.08 1.80 8.22
CA THR A 103 -3.11 2.81 7.79
C THR A 103 -2.83 2.65 6.31
N ILE A 104 -3.02 3.70 5.53
CA ILE A 104 -2.59 3.78 4.12
C ILE A 104 -1.42 4.76 4.06
N GLY A 105 -0.26 4.30 3.61
CA GLY A 105 0.95 5.11 3.60
C GLY A 105 2.09 4.53 2.79
N TYR A 106 3.19 5.26 2.70
CA TYR A 106 4.41 4.79 2.07
C TYR A 106 5.48 4.43 3.12
N PRO A 107 6.33 3.43 2.84
CA PRO A 107 7.41 3.07 3.76
C PRO A 107 8.42 4.20 3.94
N THR A 108 8.87 4.41 5.17
CA THR A 108 9.89 5.38 5.53
C THR A 108 10.73 4.87 6.70
N THR A 109 11.94 5.41 6.86
CA THR A 109 12.75 5.20 8.05
C THR A 109 12.24 6.06 9.20
N ALA A 110 12.44 5.63 10.45
CA ALA A 110 12.22 6.49 11.61
C ALA A 110 13.14 7.73 11.53
N GLY A 111 12.61 8.83 10.98
CA GLY A 111 13.11 10.17 11.28
C GLY A 111 12.73 10.53 12.72
N ALA A 112 13.40 11.52 13.29
CA ALA A 112 13.17 11.98 14.66
C ALA A 112 11.68 12.27 14.90
N ILE A 113 11.01 11.29 15.53
CA ILE A 113 9.71 11.34 16.21
C ILE A 113 8.70 12.29 15.54
N ALA A 114 8.16 11.85 14.40
CA ALA A 114 6.91 12.40 13.92
C ALA A 114 5.77 11.53 14.46
N SER A 115 4.79 12.14 15.12
CA SER A 115 3.60 11.49 15.70
C SER A 115 2.68 10.86 14.65
N ASP A 116 3.07 10.89 13.38
CA ASP A 116 2.33 10.38 12.22
C ASP A 116 2.93 9.09 11.61
N LEU A 117 3.87 8.45 12.33
CA LEU A 117 4.49 7.19 11.90
C LEU A 117 3.80 5.97 12.52
N THR A 118 3.37 5.04 11.67
CA THR A 118 2.83 3.74 12.09
C THR A 118 3.88 2.66 11.88
N LYS A 119 4.22 1.90 12.92
CA LYS A 119 5.22 0.82 12.82
C LYS A 119 4.65 -0.36 12.02
N LEU A 120 5.41 -0.88 11.06
CA LEU A 120 5.09 -2.12 10.36
C LEU A 120 5.31 -3.35 11.26
N PRO A 121 4.52 -4.42 11.08
CA PRO A 121 4.77 -5.69 11.77
C PRO A 121 6.12 -6.29 11.36
N ASP A 122 6.68 -7.14 12.23
CA ASP A 122 7.93 -7.85 11.92
C ASP A 122 7.69 -8.87 10.80
N ILE A 123 8.53 -8.83 9.76
CA ILE A 123 8.45 -9.73 8.61
C ILE A 123 8.64 -11.19 9.00
N ALA A 124 9.28 -11.48 10.14
CA ALA A 124 9.44 -12.84 10.65
C ALA A 124 8.10 -13.54 10.94
N ASP A 125 7.06 -12.76 11.27
CA ASP A 125 5.71 -13.27 11.54
C ASP A 125 4.82 -13.34 10.27
N ALA A 126 5.36 -12.96 9.12
CA ALA A 126 4.61 -12.87 7.87
C ALA A 126 4.32 -14.24 7.27
N LYS A 127 3.05 -14.53 7.03
CA LYS A 127 2.59 -15.58 6.12
C LYS A 127 2.13 -14.94 4.81
N LEU A 128 2.82 -15.26 3.72
CA LEU A 128 2.48 -14.80 2.37
C LEU A 128 1.14 -15.41 1.93
N LEU A 129 0.19 -14.55 1.52
CA LEU A 129 -1.12 -14.95 0.97
C LEU A 129 -1.19 -14.79 -0.55
N LEU A 130 -0.52 -13.74 -1.05
CA LEU A 130 -0.42 -13.42 -2.46
C LEU A 130 1.01 -12.95 -2.74
N LYS A 131 1.71 -13.67 -3.62
CA LYS A 131 3.07 -13.30 -4.06
C LYS A 131 3.04 -11.99 -4.82
N GLU A 132 4.15 -11.27 -4.87
CA GLU A 132 4.28 -10.09 -5.72
C GLU A 132 3.99 -10.43 -7.19
N GLY A 133 3.17 -9.61 -7.83
CA GLY A 133 2.85 -9.74 -9.25
C GLY A 133 1.66 -8.87 -9.67
N LYS A 134 1.32 -8.93 -10.95
CA LYS A 134 0.07 -8.37 -11.47
C LYS A 134 -1.08 -9.26 -10.99
N HIS A 135 -2.02 -8.66 -10.28
CA HIS A 135 -3.20 -9.35 -9.76
C HIS A 135 -4.46 -8.57 -10.11
N ASN A 136 -5.52 -9.31 -10.40
CA ASN A 136 -6.85 -8.74 -10.51
C ASN A 136 -7.59 -8.74 -9.16
N GLU A 137 -8.79 -8.16 -9.15
CA GLU A 137 -9.63 -8.04 -7.96
C GLU A 137 -10.03 -9.41 -7.37
N ALA A 138 -10.28 -10.41 -8.22
CA ALA A 138 -10.65 -11.74 -7.77
C ALA A 138 -9.48 -12.39 -7.01
N GLU A 139 -8.26 -12.26 -7.52
CA GLU A 139 -7.05 -12.81 -6.87
C GLU A 139 -6.77 -12.16 -5.51
N LEU A 140 -6.97 -10.85 -5.37
CA LEU A 140 -6.89 -10.13 -4.10
C LEU A 140 -7.99 -10.59 -3.12
N THR A 141 -9.22 -10.75 -3.61
CA THR A 141 -10.35 -11.22 -2.80
C THR A 141 -10.11 -12.65 -2.31
N GLU A 142 -9.61 -13.53 -3.18
CA GLU A 142 -9.22 -14.90 -2.82
C GLU A 142 -8.08 -14.91 -1.79
N ALA A 143 -7.12 -13.99 -1.88
CA ALA A 143 -6.05 -13.87 -0.89
C ALA A 143 -6.60 -13.55 0.51
N TRP A 144 -7.55 -12.61 0.62
CA TRP A 144 -8.24 -12.32 1.89
C TRP A 144 -9.02 -13.52 2.42
N GLN A 145 -9.66 -14.30 1.55
CA GLN A 145 -10.39 -15.50 1.96
C GLN A 145 -9.49 -16.60 2.53
N LYS A 146 -8.18 -16.59 2.22
CA LYS A 146 -7.19 -17.53 2.77
C LYS A 146 -6.78 -17.21 4.21
N ILE A 147 -7.21 -16.07 4.77
CA ILE A 147 -6.88 -15.69 6.14
C ILE A 147 -7.63 -16.58 7.12
N ASP A 148 -6.88 -17.29 7.95
CA ASP A 148 -7.40 -18.03 9.08
C ASP A 148 -7.68 -17.10 10.26
N PHE A 149 -8.90 -16.55 10.35
CA PHE A 149 -9.31 -15.67 11.44
C PHE A 149 -9.41 -16.38 12.80
N ALA A 150 -9.50 -17.72 12.84
CA ALA A 150 -9.49 -18.46 14.10
C ALA A 150 -8.14 -18.35 14.83
N LYS A 151 -7.05 -18.11 14.08
CA LYS A 151 -5.72 -17.82 14.62
C LYS A 151 -5.53 -16.39 15.08
N LYS A 152 -6.59 -15.56 15.05
CA LYS A 152 -6.58 -14.16 15.53
C LYS A 152 -5.41 -13.36 14.93
N PRO A 153 -5.41 -13.15 13.61
CA PRO A 153 -4.38 -12.33 12.97
C PRO A 153 -4.32 -10.97 13.64
N TYR A 154 -3.12 -10.49 13.95
CA TYR A 154 -2.94 -9.16 14.55
C TYR A 154 -2.70 -8.09 13.49
N ALA A 155 -2.25 -8.49 12.30
CA ALA A 155 -2.09 -7.59 11.16
C ALA A 155 -2.33 -8.29 9.81
N VAL A 156 -2.77 -7.50 8.83
CA VAL A 156 -2.73 -7.84 7.40
C VAL A 156 -2.05 -6.68 6.67
N VAL A 157 -1.16 -6.99 5.74
CA VAL A 157 -0.41 -6.01 4.96
C VAL A 157 -0.66 -6.26 3.48
N GLU A 158 -1.21 -5.26 2.81
CA GLU A 158 -1.26 -5.17 1.35
C GLU A 158 -0.21 -4.18 0.87
N THR A 159 0.56 -4.55 -0.14
CA THR A 159 1.56 -3.68 -0.76
C THR A 159 1.22 -3.51 -2.22
N HIS A 160 1.11 -2.27 -2.66
CA HIS A 160 0.91 -1.86 -4.05
C HIS A 160 2.21 -1.23 -4.56
N TYR A 161 2.95 -1.98 -5.38
CA TYR A 161 4.18 -1.51 -6.01
C TYR A 161 3.85 -0.55 -7.14
N LEU A 162 4.58 0.57 -7.17
CA LEU A 162 4.37 1.64 -8.13
C LEU A 162 5.40 1.55 -9.25
N ASN A 163 4.95 1.82 -10.48
CA ASN A 163 5.84 2.02 -11.61
C ASN A 163 6.49 3.42 -11.57
N GLN A 164 7.33 3.72 -12.56
CA GLN A 164 8.00 5.02 -12.72
C GLN A 164 7.06 6.23 -12.84
N HIS A 165 5.77 6.02 -13.09
CA HIS A 165 4.74 7.06 -13.16
C HIS A 165 3.94 7.18 -11.84
N GLY A 166 4.31 6.44 -10.79
CA GLY A 166 3.58 6.41 -9.53
C GLY A 166 2.29 5.60 -9.59
N LEU A 167 2.09 4.76 -10.61
CA LEU A 167 0.90 3.94 -10.78
C LEU A 167 1.11 2.53 -10.24
N PRO A 168 0.12 1.94 -9.55
CA PRO A 168 0.19 0.54 -9.15
C PRO A 168 0.42 -0.39 -10.35
N GLU A 169 1.48 -1.20 -10.31
CA GLU A 169 1.80 -2.20 -11.34
C GLU A 169 1.84 -3.64 -10.83
N ALA A 170 2.03 -3.82 -9.52
CA ALA A 170 2.02 -5.12 -8.88
C ALA A 170 1.50 -4.99 -7.44
N SER A 171 0.98 -6.09 -6.92
CA SER A 171 0.50 -6.18 -5.54
C SER A 171 1.05 -7.41 -4.84
N GLN A 172 1.14 -7.33 -3.52
CA GLN A 172 1.50 -8.44 -2.63
C GLN A 172 0.66 -8.36 -1.36
N MET A 173 0.34 -9.53 -0.76
CA MET A 173 -0.44 -9.58 0.48
C MET A 173 0.14 -10.59 1.46
N SER A 174 0.26 -10.19 2.72
CA SER A 174 0.71 -11.06 3.82
C SER A 174 -0.17 -10.86 5.06
N VAL A 175 -0.32 -11.92 5.85
CA VAL A 175 -1.01 -11.90 7.15
C VAL A 175 -0.04 -12.26 8.27
N TYR A 176 -0.26 -11.69 9.45
CA TYR A 176 0.59 -11.86 10.61
C TYR A 176 -0.23 -12.39 11.78
N TYR A 177 0.25 -13.49 12.38
CA TYR A 177 -0.38 -14.16 13.52
C TYR A 177 0.48 -13.96 14.75
N LYS A 178 -0.15 -13.84 15.94
CA LYS A 178 0.61 -13.92 17.18
C LYS A 178 1.09 -15.36 17.34
N GLN A 179 2.39 -15.53 17.57
CA GLN A 179 2.96 -16.82 17.96
C GLN A 179 2.48 -17.25 19.36
#